data_AF-A0A1B8DLT8-F1
#
_entry.id   AF-A0A1B8DLT8-F1
#
_cell.length_a   1.000
_cell.length_b   1.000
_cell.length_c   1.000
_cell.angle_alpha   90.00
_cell.angle_beta   90.00
_cell.angle_gamma   90.00
#
_symmetry.space_group_name_H-M   'P 1'
#
loop_
_entity.id
_entity.type
_entity.pdbx_description
1 polymer ?
#
loop_
_entity_poly.entity_id
_entity_poly.type
_entity_poly.pdbx_seq_one_letter_code
_entity_poly.pdbx_strand_id
1 'polypeptide(L)'
;MFLADLELWVQDWLDDWLIANQDSPITCTLLAELIEKFTTTASSQYAANPENISLMLLTAMDLWMALDKCSIQHYPLLSKYNPGFPVALLNPLEKDASTYGSSLLFQDVDKENSFGVQYFNQSLQHRKKWREIKAAATIEREEKKRQPQRLESKTLSRNDQLKRLIKNLEQDAANTANDTRNMKIAPLKKEFQVKLTEYQNVERDYRTRRQEQIRRQYLIVNPDATDTDASGDPNSQNVFQMAC
;
A
#
# COMPACT_ATOMS: atom_id res chain seq x y z
N MET A 1 24.97 -1.73 44.54
CA MET A 1 26.34 -1.93 44.03
C MET A 1 26.36 -1.88 42.51
N PHE A 2 25.48 -2.61 41.82
CA PHE A 2 25.43 -2.64 40.34
C PHE A 2 25.28 -1.29 39.61
N LEU A 3 24.60 -0.29 40.18
CA LEU A 3 24.39 1.00 39.48
C LEU A 3 25.67 1.86 39.40
N ALA A 4 26.39 2.01 40.51
CA ALA A 4 27.63 2.80 40.55
C ALA A 4 28.75 2.17 39.73
N ASP A 5 28.84 0.82 39.72
CA ASP A 5 29.81 0.10 38.90
C ASP A 5 29.52 0.28 37.40
N LEU A 6 28.23 0.33 37.02
CA LEU A 6 27.82 0.59 35.64
C LEU A 6 28.10 2.05 35.25
N GLU A 7 27.83 3.01 36.13
CA GLU A 7 28.13 4.44 35.91
C GLU A 7 29.63 4.65 35.68
N LEU A 8 30.48 4.02 36.51
CA LEU A 8 31.94 4.03 36.33
C LEU A 8 32.36 3.36 35.02
N TRP A 9 31.76 2.23 34.68
CA TRP A 9 32.07 1.53 33.43
C TRP A 9 31.68 2.36 32.20
N VAL A 10 30.52 3.02 32.22
CA VAL A 10 30.08 3.91 31.14
C VAL A 10 31.06 5.06 30.95
N GLN A 11 31.50 5.66 32.06
CA GLN A 11 32.42 6.80 32.01
C GLN A 11 33.80 6.43 31.44
N ASP A 12 34.34 5.26 31.81
CA ASP A 12 35.73 4.90 31.49
C ASP A 12 35.88 4.01 30.24
N TRP A 13 34.86 3.23 29.87
CA TRP A 13 35.00 2.14 28.88
C TRP A 13 33.97 2.14 27.76
N LEU A 14 32.94 2.99 27.80
CA LEU A 14 31.86 2.95 26.81
C LEU A 14 32.37 3.21 25.39
N ASP A 15 33.22 4.22 25.19
CA ASP A 15 33.72 4.57 23.86
C ASP A 15 34.63 3.48 23.26
N ASP A 16 35.53 2.92 24.06
CA ASP A 16 36.42 1.82 23.63
C ASP A 16 35.63 0.55 23.27
N TRP A 17 34.62 0.23 24.08
CA TRP A 17 33.73 -0.90 23.81
C TRP A 17 32.89 -0.65 22.56
N LEU A 18 32.42 0.57 22.35
CA LEU A 18 31.63 0.95 21.18
C LEU A 18 32.43 0.74 19.89
N ILE A 19 33.67 1.22 19.85
CA ILE A 19 34.57 1.06 18.69
C ILE A 19 34.74 -0.44 18.34
N ALA A 20 34.84 -1.30 19.34
CA ALA A 20 35.04 -2.73 19.15
C ALA A 20 33.77 -3.50 18.73
N ASN A 21 32.58 -3.01 19.07
CA ASN A 21 31.32 -3.77 18.96
C ASN A 21 30.24 -3.13 18.06
N GLN A 22 30.49 -1.95 17.53
CA GLN A 22 29.56 -1.19 16.67
C GLN A 22 29.19 -1.88 15.33
N ASP A 23 29.97 -2.88 14.88
CA ASP A 23 29.66 -3.64 13.65
C ASP A 23 28.63 -4.75 13.84
N SER A 24 28.30 -5.10 15.08
CA SER A 24 27.36 -6.19 15.37
C SER A 24 25.91 -5.69 15.39
N PRO A 25 24.99 -6.31 14.62
CA PRO A 25 23.60 -5.87 14.53
C PRO A 25 22.81 -6.05 15.84
N ILE A 26 23.38 -6.78 16.81
CA ILE A 26 22.79 -7.05 18.12
C ILE A 26 23.16 -5.95 19.13
N THR A 27 24.20 -5.16 18.85
CA THR A 27 24.70 -4.10 19.74
C THR A 27 23.62 -3.06 20.05
N CYS A 28 22.86 -2.62 19.05
CA CYS A 28 21.73 -1.70 19.27
C CYS A 28 20.67 -2.29 20.21
N THR A 29 20.33 -3.58 20.05
CA THR A 29 19.33 -4.22 20.91
C THR A 29 19.80 -4.39 22.34
N LEU A 30 21.08 -4.75 22.54
CA LEU A 30 21.66 -4.90 23.87
C LEU A 30 21.78 -3.56 24.61
N LEU A 31 22.18 -2.50 23.91
CA LEU A 31 22.23 -1.14 24.47
C LEU A 31 20.83 -0.65 24.87
N ALA A 32 19.82 -0.87 24.03
CA ALA A 32 18.43 -0.51 24.35
C ALA A 32 17.92 -1.23 25.60
N GLU A 33 18.14 -2.55 25.70
CA GLU A 33 17.78 -3.32 26.90
C GLU A 33 18.53 -2.86 28.15
N LEU A 34 19.81 -2.49 28.01
CA LEU A 34 20.62 -2.01 29.12
C LEU A 34 20.09 -0.66 29.64
N ILE A 35 19.79 0.28 28.74
CA ILE A 35 19.20 1.58 29.07
C ILE A 35 17.87 1.41 29.82
N GLU A 36 16.98 0.54 29.33
CA GLU A 36 15.69 0.28 29.96
C GLU A 36 15.85 -0.30 31.37
N LYS A 37 16.73 -1.31 31.53
CA LYS A 37 16.99 -1.92 32.84
C LYS A 37 17.68 -0.96 33.81
N PHE A 38 18.60 -0.14 33.33
CA PHE A 38 19.31 0.84 34.14
C PHE A 38 18.35 1.94 34.63
N THR A 39 17.63 2.58 33.72
CA THR A 39 16.72 3.70 34.04
C THR A 39 15.58 3.27 34.97
N THR A 40 15.01 2.08 34.78
CA THR A 40 13.96 1.54 35.68
C THR A 40 14.48 1.27 37.09
N THR A 41 15.68 0.69 37.21
CA THR A 41 16.29 0.37 38.50
C THR A 41 16.77 1.64 39.22
N ALA A 42 17.42 2.55 38.50
CA ALA A 42 17.95 3.80 39.05
C ALA A 42 16.85 4.78 39.44
N SER A 43 15.75 4.87 38.68
CA SER A 43 14.61 5.74 39.04
C SER A 43 13.98 5.37 40.39
N SER A 44 13.96 4.08 40.74
CA SER A 44 13.44 3.60 42.02
C SER A 44 14.39 3.89 43.18
N GLN A 45 15.70 3.74 42.98
CA GLN A 45 16.70 3.91 44.05
C GLN A 45 17.11 5.36 44.29
N TYR A 46 17.11 6.19 43.25
CA TYR A 46 17.62 7.56 43.31
C TYR A 46 16.54 8.60 43.58
N ALA A 47 15.26 8.21 43.69
CA ALA A 47 14.12 9.11 43.92
C ALA A 47 14.29 10.07 45.12
N ALA A 48 15.10 9.69 46.11
CA ALA A 48 15.35 10.50 47.31
C ALA A 48 16.56 11.46 47.21
N ASN A 49 17.39 11.35 46.16
CA ASN A 49 18.59 12.17 45.99
C ASN A 49 18.65 12.82 44.58
N PRO A 50 18.48 14.15 44.48
CA PRO A 50 18.53 14.85 43.19
C PRO A 50 19.89 14.76 42.47
N GLU A 51 21.00 14.59 43.20
CA GLU A 51 22.33 14.42 42.60
C GLU A 51 22.43 13.08 41.86
N ASN A 52 21.94 12.01 42.48
CA ASN A 52 21.96 10.67 41.86
C ASN A 52 20.97 10.58 40.69
N ILE A 53 19.86 11.32 40.72
CA ILE A 53 18.96 11.45 39.56
C ILE A 53 19.69 12.13 38.40
N SER A 54 20.45 13.18 38.69
CA SER A 54 21.23 13.90 37.67
C SER A 54 22.30 13.00 37.05
N LEU A 55 23.02 12.22 37.88
CA LEU A 55 24.00 11.23 37.40
C LEU A 55 23.35 10.16 36.53
N MET A 56 22.21 9.61 36.95
CA MET A 56 21.44 8.65 36.15
C MET A 56 21.04 9.22 34.78
N LEU A 57 20.59 10.48 34.73
CA LEU A 57 20.21 11.12 33.47
C LEU A 57 21.40 11.29 32.54
N LEU A 58 22.56 11.70 33.06
CA LEU A 58 23.79 11.83 32.27
C LEU A 58 24.25 10.48 31.72
N THR A 59 24.36 9.46 32.57
CA THR A 59 24.75 8.10 32.17
C THR A 59 23.77 7.50 31.16
N ALA A 60 22.47 7.74 31.32
CA ALA A 60 21.48 7.32 30.34
C ALA A 60 21.69 8.03 29.00
N MET A 61 22.00 9.33 29.01
CA MET A 61 22.26 10.10 27.80
C MET A 61 23.50 9.59 27.05
N ASP A 62 24.57 9.24 27.76
CA ASP A 62 25.78 8.66 27.18
C ASP A 62 25.50 7.33 26.48
N LEU A 63 24.71 6.46 27.13
CA LEU A 63 24.26 5.21 26.52
C LEU A 63 23.35 5.44 25.30
N TRP A 64 22.47 6.43 25.34
CA TRP A 64 21.64 6.82 24.19
C TRP A 64 22.49 7.35 23.03
N MET A 65 23.53 8.13 23.30
CA MET A 65 24.48 8.59 22.28
C MET A 65 25.24 7.42 21.65
N ALA A 66 25.67 6.44 22.44
CA ALA A 66 26.30 5.22 21.93
C ALA A 66 25.32 4.41 21.04
N LEU A 67 24.06 4.29 21.45
CA LEU A 67 23.01 3.63 20.67
C LEU A 67 22.75 4.36 19.34
N ASP A 68 22.73 5.70 19.34
CA ASP A 68 22.55 6.51 18.14
C ASP A 68 23.72 6.33 17.15
N LYS A 69 24.97 6.36 17.64
CA LYS A 69 26.17 6.08 16.84
C LYS A 69 26.10 4.71 16.16
N CYS A 70 25.76 3.64 16.89
CA CYS A 70 25.58 2.30 16.29
C CYS A 70 24.44 2.26 15.27
N SER A 71 23.33 2.94 15.56
CA SER A 71 22.16 2.96 14.68
C SER A 71 22.47 3.65 13.35
N ILE A 72 23.24 4.74 13.38
CA ILE A 72 23.72 5.45 12.20
C ILE A 72 24.68 4.57 11.38
N GLN A 73 25.55 3.80 12.02
CA GLN A 73 26.47 2.89 11.32
C GLN A 73 25.75 1.77 10.57
N HIS A 74 24.76 1.14 11.21
CA HIS A 74 23.97 0.09 10.56
C HIS A 74 23.00 0.64 9.51
N TYR A 75 22.47 1.84 9.74
CA TYR A 75 21.52 2.50 8.85
C TYR A 75 22.01 3.91 8.49
N PRO A 76 22.97 4.02 7.54
CA PRO A 76 23.57 5.31 7.15
C PRO A 76 22.58 6.30 6.56
N LEU A 77 21.36 5.84 6.24
CA LEU A 77 20.25 6.67 5.85
C LEU A 77 19.82 7.64 6.96
N LEU A 78 19.93 7.23 8.24
CA LEU A 78 19.51 8.03 9.41
C LEU A 78 20.33 9.32 9.57
N SER A 79 21.64 9.28 9.27
CA SER A 79 22.53 10.45 9.37
C SER A 79 22.10 11.63 8.48
N LYS A 80 21.31 11.38 7.44
CA LYS A 80 20.86 12.43 6.50
C LYS A 80 19.67 13.23 7.02
N TYR A 81 19.02 12.78 8.08
CA TYR A 81 17.81 13.40 8.63
C TYR A 81 18.10 14.01 9.99
N ASN A 82 17.47 15.16 10.25
CA ASN A 82 17.60 15.83 11.54
C ASN A 82 16.67 15.16 12.56
N PRO A 83 17.15 14.79 13.77
CA PRO A 83 16.36 14.14 14.82
C PRO A 83 15.27 15.04 15.42
N GLY A 84 15.18 16.32 15.04
CA GLY A 84 14.07 17.21 15.39
C GLY A 84 14.21 17.89 16.75
N PHE A 85 15.31 17.66 17.46
CA PHE A 85 15.67 18.46 18.63
C PHE A 85 16.30 19.78 18.17
N PRO A 86 15.81 20.95 18.63
CA PRO A 86 16.44 22.21 18.31
C PRO A 86 17.86 22.17 18.85
N VAL A 87 18.86 22.37 18.00
CA VAL A 87 20.27 22.40 18.43
C VAL A 87 20.49 23.48 19.52
N ALA A 88 19.64 24.51 19.52
CA ALA A 88 19.52 25.53 20.55
C ALA A 88 19.33 25.03 21.99
N LEU A 89 18.80 23.82 22.19
CA LEU A 89 18.56 23.25 23.52
C LEU A 89 19.88 22.82 24.22
N LEU A 90 20.95 22.58 23.44
CA LEU A 90 22.27 22.15 23.93
C LEU A 90 23.38 23.18 23.65
N ASN A 91 23.01 24.35 23.12
CA ASN A 91 23.94 25.32 22.52
C ASN A 91 24.85 26.14 23.45
N PRO A 92 24.89 26.01 24.80
CA PRO A 92 26.04 26.55 25.50
C PRO A 92 27.36 25.81 25.19
N LEU A 93 27.35 24.60 24.60
CA LEU A 93 28.56 23.76 24.54
C LEU A 93 29.04 23.17 23.20
N GLU A 94 28.33 23.27 22.07
CA GLU A 94 28.91 22.78 20.79
C GLU A 94 28.68 23.73 19.60
N LYS A 95 29.76 23.97 18.86
CA LYS A 95 29.92 25.08 17.89
C LYS A 95 29.66 24.70 16.43
N ASP A 96 29.26 23.46 16.12
CA ASP A 96 29.25 22.93 14.75
C ASP A 96 27.87 22.42 14.29
N ALA A 97 26.80 23.17 14.60
CA ALA A 97 25.42 22.85 14.28
C ALA A 97 25.00 23.06 12.80
N SER A 98 25.93 23.13 11.84
CA SER A 98 25.63 23.47 10.43
C SER A 98 25.50 22.29 9.46
N THR A 99 25.57 21.04 9.94
CA THR A 99 25.71 19.85 9.07
C THR A 99 24.47 18.93 9.03
N TYR A 100 23.40 19.24 9.77
CA TYR A 100 22.18 18.43 9.72
C TYR A 100 21.30 18.80 8.53
N GLY A 101 20.92 17.81 7.73
CA GLY A 101 20.07 17.97 6.56
C GLY A 101 18.75 18.68 6.88
N SER A 102 18.28 19.51 5.95
CA SER A 102 17.08 20.35 6.07
C SER A 102 15.75 19.57 6.27
N SER A 103 15.76 18.24 6.28
CA SER A 103 14.56 17.40 6.32
C SER A 103 14.47 16.62 7.63
N LEU A 104 13.39 16.83 8.38
CA LEU A 104 13.06 16.04 9.57
C LEU A 104 12.62 14.62 9.16
N LEU A 105 13.01 13.62 9.95
CA LEU A 105 12.77 12.19 9.69
C LEU A 105 11.29 11.84 9.45
N PHE A 106 10.35 12.55 10.10
CA PHE A 106 8.92 12.22 10.12
C PHE A 106 7.98 13.30 9.56
N GLN A 107 8.51 14.43 9.09
CA GLN A 107 7.64 15.55 8.68
C GLN A 107 7.10 15.40 7.26
N ASP A 108 7.90 14.82 6.37
CA ASP A 108 7.53 14.59 4.98
C ASP A 108 7.40 13.09 4.75
N VAL A 109 6.17 12.57 4.63
CA VAL A 109 5.92 11.13 4.42
C VAL A 109 5.89 10.78 2.92
N ASP A 110 5.40 11.70 2.09
CA ASP A 110 5.05 11.42 0.68
C ASP A 110 6.06 11.97 -0.34
N LYS A 111 7.16 12.57 0.12
CA LYS A 111 8.22 13.09 -0.77
C LYS A 111 9.20 11.99 -1.16
N GLU A 112 9.78 12.05 -2.36
CA GLU A 112 10.81 11.10 -2.81
C GLU A 112 12.04 11.07 -1.91
N ASN A 113 12.32 12.21 -1.26
CA ASN A 113 13.39 12.35 -0.27
C ASN A 113 12.94 12.05 1.17
N SER A 114 11.73 11.50 1.37
CA SER A 114 11.34 11.05 2.70
C SER A 114 12.13 9.82 3.11
N PHE A 115 12.38 9.71 4.41
CA PHE A 115 13.01 8.54 4.98
C PHE A 115 12.26 7.26 4.60
N GLY A 116 10.92 7.28 4.67
CA GLY A 116 10.07 6.14 4.34
C GLY A 116 10.22 5.67 2.89
N VAL A 117 10.22 6.61 1.92
CA VAL A 117 10.38 6.29 0.50
C VAL A 117 11.79 5.79 0.21
N GLN A 118 12.83 6.43 0.75
CA GLN A 118 14.21 6.00 0.56
C GLN A 118 14.49 4.63 1.21
N TYR A 119 13.98 4.39 2.42
CA TYR A 119 14.12 3.12 3.11
C TYR A 119 13.42 1.98 2.36
N PHE A 120 12.19 2.23 1.88
CA PHE A 120 11.46 1.26 1.06
C PHE A 120 12.20 0.94 -0.25
N ASN A 121 12.77 1.95 -0.90
CA ASN A 121 13.52 1.77 -2.15
C ASN A 121 14.82 0.99 -1.96
N GLN A 122 15.52 1.19 -0.83
CA GLN A 122 16.77 0.49 -0.51
C GLN A 122 16.52 -0.97 -0.06
N SER A 123 15.38 -1.24 0.59
CA SER A 123 15.09 -2.59 1.10
C SER A 123 14.56 -3.53 0.01
N LEU A 124 15.41 -4.48 -0.40
CA LEU A 124 15.08 -5.48 -1.42
C LEU A 124 13.94 -6.44 -1.02
N GLN A 125 13.80 -6.75 0.28
CA GLN A 125 12.74 -7.61 0.81
C GLN A 125 11.35 -6.98 0.64
N HIS A 126 11.19 -5.74 1.08
CA HIS A 126 9.96 -4.95 0.89
C HIS A 126 9.58 -4.83 -0.58
N ARG A 127 10.55 -4.57 -1.47
CA ARG A 127 10.31 -4.51 -2.92
C ARG A 127 9.90 -5.84 -3.54
N LYS A 128 10.42 -6.97 -3.04
CA LYS A 128 10.02 -8.30 -3.49
C LYS A 128 8.57 -8.59 -3.11
N LYS A 129 8.22 -8.38 -1.83
CA LYS A 129 6.85 -8.54 -1.32
C LYS A 129 5.86 -7.63 -2.04
N TRP A 130 6.23 -6.37 -2.29
CA TRP A 130 5.41 -5.43 -3.05
C TRP A 130 5.14 -5.92 -4.48
N ARG A 131 6.17 -6.43 -5.18
CA ARG A 131 6.00 -7.00 -6.52
C ARG A 131 5.08 -8.22 -6.52
N GLU A 132 5.22 -9.11 -5.55
CA GLU A 132 4.37 -10.30 -5.43
C GLU A 132 2.90 -9.92 -5.20
N ILE A 133 2.63 -8.99 -4.29
CA ILE A 133 1.28 -8.49 -4.03
C ILE A 133 0.71 -7.81 -5.28
N LYS A 134 1.51 -6.95 -5.93
CA LYS A 134 1.09 -6.27 -7.16
C LYS A 134 0.77 -7.27 -8.27
N ALA A 135 1.62 -8.26 -8.48
CA ALA A 135 1.41 -9.31 -9.47
C ALA A 135 0.13 -10.12 -9.17
N ALA A 136 -0.04 -10.60 -7.94
CA ALA A 136 -1.23 -11.33 -7.53
C ALA A 136 -2.52 -10.50 -7.72
N ALA A 137 -2.50 -9.23 -7.31
CA ALA A 137 -3.63 -8.33 -7.48
C ALA A 137 -3.96 -8.06 -8.96
N THR A 138 -2.95 -7.96 -9.84
CA THR A 138 -3.19 -7.79 -11.29
C THR A 138 -3.79 -9.04 -11.92
N ILE A 139 -3.33 -10.24 -11.51
CA ILE A 139 -3.86 -11.51 -12.02
C ILE A 139 -5.33 -11.67 -11.60
N GLU A 140 -5.63 -11.47 -10.32
CA GLU A 140 -7.00 -11.59 -9.79
C GLU A 140 -7.95 -10.60 -10.48
N ARG A 141 -7.51 -9.36 -10.70
CA ARG A 141 -8.28 -8.34 -11.44
C ARG A 141 -8.58 -8.77 -12.87
N GLU A 142 -7.59 -9.29 -13.59
CA GLU A 142 -7.76 -9.77 -14.96
C GLU A 142 -8.66 -11.01 -15.05
N GLU A 143 -8.55 -11.95 -14.11
CA GLU A 143 -9.45 -13.10 -14.04
C GLU A 143 -10.90 -12.68 -13.77
N LYS A 144 -11.12 -11.78 -12.82
CA LYS A 144 -12.46 -11.24 -12.52
C LYS A 144 -13.06 -10.51 -13.72
N LYS A 145 -12.23 -9.86 -14.55
CA LYS A 145 -12.63 -9.23 -15.82
C LYS A 145 -13.00 -10.25 -16.90
N ARG A 146 -12.32 -11.40 -16.96
CA ARG A 146 -12.57 -12.46 -17.97
C ARG A 146 -13.86 -13.25 -17.72
N GLN A 147 -14.29 -13.39 -16.47
CA GLN A 147 -15.51 -14.14 -16.14
C GLN A 147 -16.78 -13.61 -16.84
N PRO A 148 -17.15 -12.32 -16.73
CA PRO A 148 -18.35 -11.79 -17.39
C PRO A 148 -18.24 -11.88 -18.91
N GLN A 149 -17.07 -11.60 -19.50
CA GLN A 149 -16.86 -11.71 -20.95
C GLN A 149 -17.13 -13.13 -21.49
N ARG A 150 -16.72 -14.17 -20.74
CA ARG A 150 -17.03 -15.57 -21.09
C ARG A 150 -18.52 -15.87 -21.01
N LEU A 151 -19.23 -15.32 -20.03
CA LEU A 151 -20.68 -15.51 -19.87
C LEU A 151 -21.47 -14.79 -20.96
N GLU A 152 -21.07 -13.57 -21.33
CA GLU A 152 -21.63 -12.81 -22.45
C GLU A 152 -21.47 -13.59 -23.77
N SER A 153 -20.25 -14.06 -24.07
CA SER A 153 -19.96 -14.85 -25.28
C SER A 153 -20.82 -16.12 -25.37
N LYS A 154 -20.99 -16.84 -24.25
CA LYS A 154 -21.82 -18.04 -24.17
C LYS A 154 -23.30 -17.71 -24.37
N THR A 155 -23.78 -16.62 -23.77
CA THR A 155 -25.18 -16.19 -23.87
C THR A 155 -25.52 -15.77 -25.30
N LEU A 156 -24.63 -15.03 -25.97
CA LEU A 156 -24.79 -14.65 -27.37
C LEU A 156 -24.86 -15.88 -28.29
N SER A 157 -23.92 -16.81 -28.16
CA SER A 157 -23.90 -18.05 -28.95
C SER A 157 -25.18 -18.88 -28.76
N ARG A 158 -25.63 -19.04 -27.51
CA ARG A 158 -26.88 -19.76 -27.19
C ARG A 158 -28.11 -19.05 -27.76
N ASN A 159 -28.16 -17.73 -27.68
CA ASN A 159 -29.25 -16.93 -28.25
C ASN A 159 -29.30 -17.08 -29.78
N ASP A 160 -28.16 -17.08 -30.46
CA ASP A 160 -28.10 -17.29 -31.91
C ASP A 160 -28.52 -18.71 -32.30
N GLN A 161 -28.16 -19.72 -31.50
CA GLN A 161 -28.64 -21.09 -31.69
C GLN A 161 -30.18 -21.18 -31.53
N LEU A 162 -30.73 -20.59 -30.46
CA LEU A 162 -32.17 -20.58 -30.21
C LEU A 162 -32.94 -19.87 -31.34
N LYS A 163 -32.45 -18.72 -31.81
CA LYS A 163 -33.05 -18.01 -32.95
C LYS A 163 -33.07 -18.87 -34.22
N ARG A 164 -31.99 -19.60 -34.51
CA ARG A 164 -31.93 -20.52 -35.67
C ARG A 164 -32.94 -21.66 -35.54
N LEU A 165 -33.05 -22.27 -34.36
CA LEU A 165 -34.01 -23.36 -34.11
C LEU A 165 -35.46 -22.88 -34.26
N ILE A 166 -35.81 -21.71 -33.70
CA ILE A 166 -37.15 -21.14 -33.85
C ILE A 166 -37.44 -20.90 -35.34
N LYS A 167 -36.50 -20.31 -36.08
CA LYS A 167 -36.68 -20.05 -37.52
C LYS A 167 -36.88 -21.34 -38.33
N ASN A 168 -36.14 -22.41 -38.02
CA ASN A 168 -36.30 -23.70 -38.68
C ASN A 168 -37.68 -24.31 -38.38
N LEU A 169 -38.10 -24.29 -37.10
CA LEU A 169 -39.41 -24.78 -36.70
C LEU A 169 -40.56 -23.99 -37.34
N GLU A 170 -40.41 -22.68 -37.51
CA GLU A 170 -41.36 -21.84 -38.25
C GLU A 170 -41.45 -22.25 -39.71
N GLN A 171 -40.31 -22.49 -40.37
CA GLN A 171 -40.27 -22.88 -41.77
C GLN A 171 -40.89 -24.27 -41.99
N ASP A 172 -40.63 -25.22 -41.08
CA ASP A 172 -41.24 -26.55 -41.10
C ASP A 172 -42.76 -26.50 -40.85
N ALA A 173 -43.22 -25.61 -39.96
CA ALA A 173 -44.64 -25.38 -39.69
C ALA A 173 -45.35 -24.63 -40.83
N ALA A 174 -44.66 -23.77 -41.58
CA ALA A 174 -45.22 -23.15 -42.78
C ALA A 174 -45.35 -24.14 -43.95
N ASN A 175 -44.39 -25.06 -44.07
CA ASN A 175 -44.40 -26.11 -45.11
C ASN A 175 -45.41 -27.22 -44.83
N THR A 176 -45.76 -27.45 -43.56
CA THR A 176 -46.74 -28.46 -43.15
C THR A 176 -47.98 -27.72 -42.62
N ALA A 177 -49.08 -27.65 -43.38
CA ALA A 177 -50.33 -26.96 -43.01
C ALA A 177 -51.02 -27.56 -41.74
N ASN A 178 -50.38 -27.47 -40.58
CA ASN A 178 -50.74 -28.14 -39.34
C ASN A 178 -50.85 -27.11 -38.21
N ASP A 179 -52.05 -26.54 -38.07
CA ASP A 179 -52.39 -25.50 -37.08
C ASP A 179 -52.01 -25.87 -35.65
N THR A 180 -52.03 -27.16 -35.31
CA THR A 180 -51.66 -27.69 -33.99
C THR A 180 -50.19 -27.41 -33.61
N ARG A 181 -49.27 -27.33 -34.60
CA ARG A 181 -47.85 -27.00 -34.35
C ARG A 181 -47.66 -25.49 -34.18
N ASN A 182 -48.32 -24.68 -35.01
CA ASN A 182 -48.29 -23.22 -34.87
C ASN A 182 -48.82 -22.76 -33.51
N MET A 183 -49.87 -23.39 -33.01
CA MET A 183 -50.44 -23.08 -31.69
C MET A 183 -49.46 -23.36 -30.52
N LYS A 184 -48.51 -24.30 -30.69
CA LYS A 184 -47.46 -24.59 -29.71
C LYS A 184 -46.23 -23.69 -29.84
N ILE A 185 -45.88 -23.25 -31.06
CA ILE A 185 -44.71 -22.40 -31.33
C ILE A 185 -44.95 -20.94 -30.93
N ALA A 186 -46.16 -20.42 -31.14
CA ALA A 186 -46.52 -19.04 -30.82
C ALA A 186 -46.27 -18.63 -29.34
N PRO A 187 -46.67 -19.40 -28.31
CA PRO A 187 -46.40 -19.05 -26.92
C PRO A 187 -44.90 -19.08 -26.58
N LEU A 188 -44.14 -20.07 -27.09
CA LEU A 188 -42.70 -20.17 -26.91
C LEU A 188 -41.96 -18.95 -27.48
N LYS A 189 -42.38 -18.47 -28.66
CA LYS A 189 -41.84 -17.26 -29.28
C LYS A 189 -42.12 -16.02 -28.43
N LYS A 190 -43.33 -15.89 -27.90
CA LYS A 190 -43.70 -14.78 -27.02
C LYS A 190 -42.85 -14.77 -25.75
N GLU A 191 -42.67 -15.92 -25.12
CA GLU A 191 -41.82 -16.07 -23.93
C GLU A 191 -40.35 -15.72 -24.23
N PHE A 192 -39.81 -16.23 -25.33
CA PHE A 192 -38.46 -15.91 -25.79
C PHE A 192 -38.29 -14.41 -26.06
N GLN A 193 -39.25 -13.78 -26.73
CA GLN A 193 -39.20 -12.34 -27.04
C GLN A 193 -39.22 -11.49 -25.77
N VAL A 194 -40.03 -11.87 -24.77
CA VAL A 194 -40.08 -11.19 -23.47
C VAL A 194 -38.73 -11.32 -22.76
N LYS A 195 -38.18 -12.55 -22.68
CA LYS A 195 -36.88 -12.81 -22.05
C LYS A 195 -35.72 -12.10 -22.76
N LEU A 196 -35.77 -12.00 -24.09
CA LEU A 196 -34.78 -11.28 -24.88
C LEU A 196 -34.83 -9.78 -24.60
N THR A 197 -36.04 -9.21 -24.51
CA THR A 197 -36.23 -7.79 -24.19
C THR A 197 -35.76 -7.47 -22.77
N GLU A 198 -36.07 -8.35 -21.81
CA GLU A 198 -35.59 -8.27 -20.43
C GLU A 198 -34.05 -8.30 -20.37
N TYR A 199 -33.41 -9.25 -21.07
CA TYR A 199 -31.94 -9.34 -21.14
C TYR A 199 -31.32 -8.09 -21.78
N GLN A 200 -31.88 -7.59 -22.89
CA GLN A 200 -31.40 -6.37 -23.55
C GLN A 200 -31.46 -5.15 -22.63
N ASN A 201 -32.50 -5.03 -21.80
CA ASN A 201 -32.61 -3.96 -20.81
C ASN A 201 -31.56 -4.10 -19.71
N VAL A 202 -31.38 -5.31 -19.16
CA VAL A 202 -30.35 -5.58 -18.14
C VAL A 202 -28.95 -5.30 -18.69
N GLU A 203 -28.67 -5.67 -19.93
CA GLU A 203 -27.37 -5.42 -20.55
C GLU A 203 -27.13 -3.93 -20.80
N ARG A 204 -28.16 -3.19 -21.24
CA ARG A 204 -28.10 -1.73 -21.39
C ARG A 204 -27.82 -1.06 -20.05
N ASP A 205 -28.54 -1.43 -19.00
CA ASP A 205 -28.35 -0.90 -17.65
C ASP A 205 -26.94 -1.20 -17.13
N TYR A 206 -26.43 -2.42 -17.36
CA TYR A 206 -25.08 -2.81 -16.99
C TYR A 206 -24.02 -1.98 -17.72
N ARG A 207 -24.15 -1.79 -19.03
CA ARG A 207 -23.25 -0.96 -19.84
C ARG A 207 -23.22 0.49 -19.34
N THR A 208 -24.38 1.08 -19.10
CA THR A 208 -24.49 2.45 -18.59
C THR A 208 -23.84 2.59 -17.21
N ARG A 209 -24.14 1.69 -16.27
CA ARG A 209 -23.53 1.72 -14.92
C ARG A 209 -22.02 1.54 -14.97
N ARG A 210 -21.53 0.64 -15.82
CA ARG A 210 -20.09 0.42 -16.01
C ARG A 210 -19.40 1.66 -16.59
N GLN A 211 -20.01 2.29 -17.60
CA GLN A 211 -19.48 3.51 -18.20
C GLN A 211 -19.42 4.66 -17.18
N GLU A 212 -20.48 4.83 -16.40
CA GLU A 212 -20.53 5.82 -15.32
C GLU A 212 -19.46 5.57 -14.25
N GLN A 213 -19.22 4.31 -13.86
CA GLN A 213 -18.13 3.97 -12.94
C GLN A 213 -16.74 4.32 -13.50
N ILE A 214 -16.50 4.04 -14.78
CA ILE A 214 -15.23 4.38 -15.45
C ILE A 214 -15.06 5.90 -15.50
N ARG A 215 -16.12 6.63 -15.88
CA ARG A 215 -16.14 8.10 -15.90
C ARG A 215 -15.82 8.70 -14.54
N ARG A 216 -16.43 8.21 -13.47
CA ARG A 216 -16.13 8.66 -12.10
C ARG A 216 -14.66 8.44 -11.74
N GLN A 217 -14.13 7.26 -12.06
CA GLN A 217 -12.74 6.95 -11.77
C GLN A 217 -11.78 7.85 -12.56
N TYR A 218 -12.13 8.19 -13.80
CA TYR A 218 -11.36 9.10 -14.64
C TYR A 218 -11.33 10.53 -14.09
N LEU A 219 -12.48 11.07 -13.67
CA LEU A 219 -12.57 12.43 -13.09
C LEU A 219 -11.83 12.56 -11.75
N ILE A 220 -11.72 11.48 -10.98
CA ILE A 220 -10.91 11.47 -9.74
C ILE A 220 -9.42 11.64 -10.06
N VAL A 221 -8.94 11.05 -11.16
CA VAL A 221 -7.52 11.11 -11.57
C VAL A 221 -7.21 12.41 -12.31
N ASN A 222 -8.17 12.93 -13.08
CA ASN A 222 -8.04 14.14 -13.90
C ASN A 222 -9.14 15.16 -13.53
N PRO A 223 -8.93 16.00 -12.51
CA PRO A 223 -9.95 16.92 -12.00
C PRO A 223 -10.32 18.06 -12.96
N ASP A 224 -9.43 18.43 -13.88
CA ASP A 224 -9.65 19.49 -14.88
C ASP A 224 -10.26 18.98 -16.20
N ALA A 225 -10.55 17.67 -16.30
CA ALA A 225 -11.13 17.09 -17.51
C ALA A 225 -12.60 17.49 -17.67
N THR A 226 -12.97 17.99 -18.85
CA THR A 226 -14.34 18.38 -19.16
C THR A 226 -15.23 17.18 -19.49
N ASP A 227 -16.54 17.30 -19.27
CA ASP A 227 -17.53 16.21 -19.49
C ASP A 227 -17.55 15.65 -20.92
N THR A 228 -17.04 16.42 -21.89
CA THR A 228 -16.87 16.06 -23.29
C THR A 228 -15.70 15.12 -23.56
N ASP A 229 -14.67 15.10 -22.70
CA ASP A 229 -13.48 14.26 -22.89
C ASP A 229 -13.70 12.84 -22.36
N ALA A 230 -14.57 12.69 -21.35
CA ALA A 230 -14.94 11.40 -20.75
C ALA A 230 -16.06 10.65 -21.50
N SER A 231 -16.69 11.29 -22.50
CA SER A 231 -17.73 10.69 -23.35
C SER A 231 -17.16 10.02 -24.61
N GLY A 232 -15.83 9.92 -24.71
CA GLY A 232 -15.12 9.21 -25.77
C GLY A 232 -15.55 7.74 -25.89
N ASP A 233 -15.89 7.36 -27.12
CA ASP A 233 -16.36 6.06 -27.61
C ASP A 233 -15.87 4.85 -26.77
N PRO A 234 -16.76 3.97 -26.28
CA PRO A 234 -16.40 2.76 -25.53
C PRO A 234 -15.52 1.76 -26.32
N ASN A 235 -15.32 1.96 -27.62
CA ASN A 235 -14.39 1.20 -28.45
C ASN A 235 -13.01 1.87 -28.61
N SER A 236 -12.80 3.06 -28.05
CA SER A 236 -11.49 3.71 -28.04
C SER A 236 -10.55 2.96 -27.08
N GLN A 237 -9.63 2.19 -27.65
CA GLN A 237 -8.60 1.42 -26.95
C GLN A 237 -7.69 2.28 -26.04
N ASN A 238 -7.81 3.60 -26.07
CA ASN A 238 -6.94 4.54 -25.37
C ASN A 238 -7.23 4.68 -23.87
N VAL A 239 -8.47 4.44 -23.40
CA VAL A 239 -8.80 4.66 -21.97
C VAL A 239 -8.13 3.64 -21.04
N PHE A 240 -7.75 2.46 -21.57
CA PHE A 240 -7.07 1.42 -20.78
C PHE A 240 -5.54 1.42 -20.93
N GLN A 241 -4.97 2.22 -21.83
CA GLN A 241 -3.51 2.31 -21.99
C GLN A 241 -2.86 3.39 -21.11
N MET A 242 -3.63 4.36 -20.61
CA MET A 242 -3.08 5.47 -19.79
C MET A 242 -2.97 5.19 -18.28
N ALA A 243 -3.38 4.00 -17.79
CA ALA A 243 -3.41 3.69 -16.36
C ALA A 243 -2.49 2.52 -15.92
N CYS A 244 -1.50 2.14 -16.74
CA CYS A 244 -0.51 1.10 -16.42
C CYS A 244 0.86 1.70 -16.12
#